data_AF-A0A832GZW7-F1
#
_entry.id   AF-A0A832GZW7-F1
#
_cell.length_a   1.000
_cell.length_b   1.000
_cell.length_c   1.000
_cell.angle_alpha   90.00
_cell.angle_beta   90.00
_cell.angle_gamma   90.00
#
_symmetry.space_group_name_H-M   'P 1'
#
loop_
_entity.id
_entity.type
_entity.pdbx_description
1 polymer ?
#
loop_
_entity_poly.entity_id
_entity_poly.type
_entity_poly.pdbx_seq_one_letter_code
_entity_poly.pdbx_strand_id
1 'polypeptide(L)'
;MKRRGAVDDALILLAEALLLAGMLLLSARLWLARGNPYPRLVAELLNATPPDAEVLVVLPEPVRVEPGRVCYAGECYAAPTQYVRGQAWWWVRVHKRAYALAQEGAP
;
A
#
# COMPACT_ATOMS: atom_id res chain seq x y z
N MET A 1 39.12 -17.04 -42.53
CA MET A 1 37.92 -16.19 -42.40
C MET A 1 36.98 -16.56 -41.25
N LYS A 2 37.36 -17.43 -40.29
CA LYS A 2 36.46 -17.96 -39.24
C LYS A 2 36.26 -17.06 -38.00
N ARG A 3 37.11 -16.03 -37.80
CA ARG A 3 37.08 -15.18 -36.60
C ARG A 3 36.04 -14.06 -36.61
N ARG A 4 35.55 -13.64 -37.79
CA ARG A 4 34.56 -12.55 -37.88
C ARG A 4 33.16 -13.01 -37.43
N GLY A 5 32.70 -14.16 -37.92
CA GLY A 5 31.40 -14.72 -37.51
C GLY A 5 31.28 -14.99 -36.00
N ALA A 6 32.35 -15.46 -35.34
CA ALA A 6 32.33 -15.70 -33.90
C ALA A 6 32.25 -14.41 -33.07
N VAL A 7 32.78 -13.29 -33.58
CA VAL A 7 32.66 -11.98 -32.93
C VAL A 7 31.26 -11.41 -33.12
N ASP A 8 30.67 -11.60 -34.30
CA ASP A 8 29.29 -11.19 -34.60
C ASP A 8 28.29 -11.98 -33.75
N ASP A 9 28.46 -13.30 -33.62
CA ASP A 9 27.63 -14.16 -32.76
C ASP A 9 27.75 -13.77 -31.27
N ALA A 10 28.96 -13.43 -30.82
CA ALA A 10 29.19 -12.97 -29.46
C ALA A 10 28.53 -11.60 -29.18
N LEU A 11 28.53 -10.70 -30.17
CA LEU A 11 27.85 -9.40 -30.08
C LEU A 11 26.32 -9.57 -30.05
N ILE A 12 25.78 -10.50 -30.82
CA ILE A 12 24.34 -10.81 -30.82
C ILE A 12 23.93 -11.37 -29.45
N LEU A 13 24.67 -12.34 -28.91
CA LEU A 13 24.41 -12.91 -27.59
C LEU A 13 24.52 -11.86 -26.48
N LEU A 14 25.48 -10.96 -26.57
CA LEU A 14 25.60 -9.84 -25.63
C LEU A 14 24.38 -8.91 -25.70
N ALA A 15 23.92 -8.58 -26.91
CA ALA A 15 22.74 -7.75 -27.11
C ALA A 15 21.47 -8.40 -26.54
N GLU A 16 21.28 -9.70 -26.76
CA GLU A 16 20.15 -10.46 -26.19
C GLU A 16 20.21 -10.52 -24.65
N ALA A 17 21.40 -10.74 -24.08
CA ALA A 17 21.60 -10.73 -22.63
C ALA A 17 21.27 -9.36 -22.02
N LEU A 18 21.69 -8.28 -22.68
CA LEU A 18 21.36 -6.91 -22.25
C LEU A 18 19.86 -6.61 -22.36
N LEU A 19 19.20 -7.05 -23.44
CA LEU A 19 17.76 -6.92 -23.62
C LEU A 19 16.99 -7.65 -22.51
N LEU A 20 17.38 -8.90 -22.23
CA LEU A 20 16.77 -9.73 -21.20
C LEU A 20 16.95 -9.12 -19.81
N ALA A 21 18.16 -8.64 -19.49
CA ALA A 21 18.45 -7.97 -18.22
C ALA A 21 17.61 -6.69 -18.07
N GLY A 22 17.48 -5.90 -19.15
CA GLY A 22 16.64 -4.71 -19.18
C GLY A 22 15.17 -5.03 -18.91
N MET A 23 14.63 -6.04 -19.58
CA MET A 23 13.25 -6.51 -19.40
C MET A 23 13.00 -7.04 -17.97
N LEU A 24 13.94 -7.80 -17.41
CA LEU A 24 13.85 -8.28 -16.03
C LEU A 24 13.80 -7.12 -15.03
N LEU A 25 14.66 -6.13 -15.20
CA LEU A 25 14.71 -4.97 -14.31
C LEU A 25 13.42 -4.13 -14.40
N LEU A 26 12.88 -3.96 -15.61
CA LEU A 26 11.58 -3.32 -15.84
C LEU A 26 10.43 -4.11 -15.19
N SER A 27 10.39 -5.42 -15.37
CA SER A 27 9.35 -6.27 -14.79
C SER A 27 9.39 -6.25 -13.26
N ALA A 28 10.59 -6.28 -12.64
CA ALA A 28 10.76 -6.14 -11.20
C ALA A 28 10.28 -4.77 -10.70
N ARG A 29 10.60 -3.68 -11.42
CA ARG A 29 10.12 -2.33 -11.08
C ARG A 29 8.60 -2.21 -11.17
N LEU A 30 7.99 -2.78 -12.22
CA LEU A 30 6.53 -2.79 -12.38
C LEU A 30 5.85 -3.64 -11.30
N TRP A 31 6.47 -4.76 -10.90
CA TRP A 31 5.97 -5.59 -9.82
C TRP A 31 6.03 -4.86 -8.47
N LEU A 32 7.13 -4.16 -8.18
CA LEU A 32 7.26 -3.32 -6.98
C LEU A 32 6.33 -2.11 -6.99
N ALA A 33 5.99 -1.59 -8.18
CA ALA A 33 5.02 -0.50 -8.33
C ALA A 33 3.57 -0.97 -8.13
N ARG A 34 3.32 -2.29 -8.11
CA ARG A 34 2.00 -2.84 -7.81
C ARG A 34 1.74 -2.73 -6.30
N GLY A 35 1.24 -1.56 -5.90
CA GLY A 35 0.83 -1.31 -4.53
C GLY A 35 -0.31 -2.23 -4.10
N ASN A 36 -0.36 -2.50 -2.81
CA ASN A 36 -1.43 -3.25 -2.18
C ASN A 36 -2.70 -2.37 -2.06
N PRO A 37 -3.85 -2.79 -2.61
CA PRO A 37 -5.09 -2.02 -2.51
C PRO A 37 -5.72 -2.05 -1.10
N TYR A 38 -5.31 -2.99 -0.25
CA TYR A 38 -5.92 -3.23 1.04
C TYR A 38 -5.95 -2.02 2.00
N PRO A 39 -4.84 -1.28 2.26
CA PRO A 39 -4.88 -0.11 3.13
C PRO A 39 -5.83 0.98 2.63
N ARG A 40 -5.96 1.11 1.29
CA ARG A 40 -6.93 2.01 0.67
C ARG A 40 -8.37 1.56 0.89
N LEU A 41 -8.68 0.28 0.69
CA LEU A 41 -10.02 -0.27 0.92
C LEU A 41 -10.46 -0.12 2.38
N VAL A 42 -9.55 -0.35 3.32
CA VAL A 42 -9.82 -0.13 4.74
C VAL A 42 -10.07 1.35 5.04
N ALA A 43 -9.28 2.25 4.47
CA ALA A 43 -9.52 3.69 4.58
C ALA A 43 -10.90 4.11 4.04
N GLU A 44 -11.29 3.59 2.86
CA GLU A 44 -12.61 3.85 2.26
C GLU A 44 -13.74 3.33 3.15
N LEU A 45 -13.60 2.12 3.71
CA LEU A 45 -14.56 1.53 4.65
C LEU A 45 -14.74 2.37 5.91
N LEU A 46 -13.63 2.82 6.51
CA LEU A 46 -13.64 3.68 7.70
C LEU A 46 -14.27 5.06 7.41
N ASN A 47 -14.14 5.57 6.19
CA ASN A 47 -14.77 6.83 5.81
C ASN A 47 -16.24 6.70 5.45
N ALA A 48 -16.66 5.51 5.02
CA ALA A 48 -18.05 5.20 4.72
C ALA A 48 -18.91 4.98 5.98
N THR A 49 -18.31 4.79 7.15
CA THR A 49 -19.10 4.66 8.39
C THR A 49 -19.87 5.95 8.70
N PRO A 50 -21.16 5.85 9.07
CA PRO A 50 -21.97 7.01 9.38
C PRO A 50 -21.36 7.85 10.51
N PRO A 51 -21.40 9.20 10.42
CA PRO A 51 -20.77 10.08 11.40
C PRO A 51 -21.38 9.99 12.81
N ASP A 52 -22.62 9.48 12.91
CA ASP A 52 -23.44 9.45 14.13
C ASP A 52 -23.46 8.07 14.81
N ALA A 53 -22.75 7.09 14.23
CA ALA A 53 -22.71 5.72 14.71
C ALA A 53 -21.34 5.38 15.31
N GLU A 54 -21.34 4.58 16.38
CA GLU A 54 -20.14 3.86 16.79
C GLU A 54 -20.17 2.49 16.16
N VAL A 55 -19.11 2.13 15.43
CA VAL A 55 -19.04 0.88 14.69
C VAL A 55 -17.73 0.17 15.02
N LEU A 56 -17.84 -1.13 15.33
CA LEU A 56 -16.69 -2.02 15.39
C LEU A 56 -16.57 -2.73 14.04
N VAL A 57 -15.46 -2.51 13.35
CA VAL A 57 -15.14 -3.14 12.07
C VAL A 57 -14.14 -4.26 12.32
N VAL A 58 -14.49 -5.49 11.99
CA VAL A 58 -13.57 -6.64 12.01
C VAL A 58 -12.90 -6.74 10.65
N LEU A 59 -11.57 -6.76 10.63
CA LEU A 59 -10.79 -6.78 9.41
C LEU A 59 -10.21 -8.17 9.18
N PRO A 60 -10.19 -8.65 7.92
CA PRO A 60 -9.62 -9.95 7.60
C PRO A 60 -8.10 -10.01 7.84
N GLU A 61 -7.41 -8.88 7.82
CA GLU A 61 -5.96 -8.79 7.96
C GLU A 61 -5.55 -7.63 8.89
N PRO A 62 -4.37 -7.73 9.56
CA PRO A 62 -3.87 -6.70 10.47
C PRO A 62 -3.52 -5.41 9.73
N VAL A 63 -4.16 -4.31 10.11
CA VAL A 63 -3.76 -2.96 9.68
C VAL A 63 -3.27 -2.13 10.85
N ARG A 64 -2.42 -1.15 10.55
CA ARG A 64 -2.02 -0.12 11.50
C ARG A 64 -2.74 1.18 11.13
N VAL A 65 -3.57 1.68 12.05
CA VAL A 65 -4.23 2.98 11.89
C VAL A 65 -3.41 4.02 12.64
N GLU A 66 -2.95 5.03 11.92
CA GLU A 66 -2.24 6.20 12.46
C GLU A 66 -3.05 7.47 12.17
N PRO A 67 -2.81 8.59 12.88
CA PRO A 67 -3.43 9.86 12.54
C PRO A 67 -3.14 10.24 11.07
N GLY A 68 -4.20 10.39 10.28
CA GLY A 68 -4.12 10.79 8.87
C GLY A 68 -3.71 9.68 7.89
N ARG A 69 -3.51 8.43 8.31
CA ARG A 69 -3.12 7.33 7.41
C ARG A 69 -3.49 5.94 7.91
N VAL A 70 -3.67 5.01 6.98
CA VAL A 70 -3.83 3.57 7.24
C VAL A 70 -2.68 2.84 6.57
N CYS A 71 -1.98 1.98 7.32
CA CYS A 71 -0.82 1.25 6.82
C CYS A 71 -1.03 -0.26 6.90
N TYR A 72 -0.54 -0.96 5.88
CA TYR A 72 -0.57 -2.41 5.77
C TYR A 72 0.68 -2.89 5.02
N ALA A 73 1.36 -3.91 5.55
CA ALA A 73 2.55 -4.52 4.91
C ALA A 73 3.63 -3.53 4.42
N GLY A 74 3.83 -2.43 5.14
CA GLY A 74 4.82 -1.39 4.78
C GLY A 74 4.32 -0.32 3.81
N GLU A 75 3.12 -0.47 3.25
CA GLU A 75 2.44 0.56 2.45
C GLU A 75 1.48 1.37 3.30
N CYS A 76 1.47 2.69 3.11
CA CYS A 76 0.59 3.60 3.84
C CYS A 76 -0.26 4.43 2.88
N TYR A 77 -1.56 4.49 3.17
CA TYR A 77 -2.52 5.29 2.43
C TYR A 77 -3.01 6.45 3.30
N ALA A 78 -2.97 7.67 2.76
CA ALA A 78 -3.46 8.86 3.46
C ALA A 78 -4.98 8.83 3.58
N ALA A 79 -5.50 8.96 4.80
CA ALA A 79 -6.93 8.91 5.08
C ALA A 79 -7.27 9.69 6.35
N PRO A 80 -8.39 10.44 6.39
CA PRO A 80 -8.81 11.15 7.59
C PRO A 80 -9.31 10.16 8.67
N THR A 81 -8.42 9.76 9.57
CA THR A 81 -8.66 8.77 10.65
C THR A 81 -8.94 9.41 12.01
N GLN A 82 -9.31 10.70 12.03
CA GLN A 82 -9.47 11.53 13.24
C GLN A 82 -10.48 10.96 14.26
N TYR A 83 -11.49 10.25 13.76
CA TYR A 83 -12.55 9.60 14.53
C TYR A 83 -12.35 8.10 14.71
N VAL A 84 -11.17 7.59 14.36
CA VAL A 84 -10.85 6.17 14.42
C VAL A 84 -9.81 5.95 15.52
N ARG A 85 -10.12 5.09 16.48
CA ARG A 85 -9.15 4.66 17.50
C ARG A 85 -9.07 3.15 17.52
N GLY A 86 -7.86 2.64 17.35
CA GLY A 86 -7.59 1.22 17.44
C GLY A 86 -6.11 0.96 17.23
N GLN A 87 -5.45 0.44 18.26
CA GLN A 87 -4.22 -0.33 18.07
C GLN A 87 -4.68 -1.77 17.84
N ALA A 88 -5.08 -2.16 16.63
CA ALA A 88 -5.52 -3.54 16.48
C ALA A 88 -5.20 -4.15 15.13
N TRP A 89 -4.58 -5.31 15.28
CA TRP A 89 -4.07 -6.20 14.26
C TRP A 89 -5.19 -7.05 13.63
N TRP A 90 -6.48 -6.69 13.83
CA TRP A 90 -7.65 -7.43 13.32
C TRP A 90 -9.02 -6.74 13.55
N TRP A 91 -9.08 -5.62 14.28
CA TRP A 91 -10.33 -4.85 14.44
C TRP A 91 -10.06 -3.35 14.54
N VAL A 92 -11.04 -2.52 14.18
CA VAL A 92 -10.96 -1.06 14.25
C VAL A 92 -12.27 -0.52 14.81
N ARG A 93 -12.19 0.41 15.78
CA ARG A 93 -13.36 1.10 16.32
C ARG A 93 -13.46 2.50 15.71
N VAL A 94 -14.60 2.76 15.08
CA VAL A 94 -14.97 4.08 14.58
C VAL A 94 -15.88 4.73 15.61
N HIS A 95 -15.44 5.87 16.13
CA HIS A 95 -16.21 6.69 17.06
C HIS A 95 -17.08 7.69 16.31
N LYS A 96 -18.13 8.14 16.97
CA LYS A 96 -18.94 9.27 16.49
C LYS A 96 -18.07 10.52 16.37
N ARG A 97 -18.23 11.26 15.27
CA ARG A 97 -17.41 12.46 14.99
C ARG A 97 -17.58 13.56 16.04
N ALA A 98 -18.78 13.68 16.62
CA ALA A 98 -19.05 14.63 17.70
C ALA A 98 -18.21 14.37 18.97
N TYR A 99 -17.87 13.11 19.27
CA TYR A 99 -17.03 12.75 20.42
C TYR A 99 -15.54 12.98 20.16
N ALA A 100 -15.10 12.88 18.90
CA ALA A 100 -13.70 13.13 18.53
C ALA A 100 -13.33 14.61 18.68
N LEU A 101 -14.20 15.52 18.22
CA LEU A 101 -14.04 16.97 18.37
C LEU A 101 -14.01 17.43 19.83
N ALA A 102 -14.76 16.76 20.72
CA ALA A 102 -14.77 17.07 22.15
C ALA A 102 -13.46 16.69 22.86
N GLN A 103 -12.65 15.79 22.29
CA GLN A 103 -11.38 15.37 22.88
C GLN A 103 -10.17 16.16 22.35
N GLU A 104 -10.24 16.76 21.15
CA GLU A 104 -9.20 17.70 20.66
C GLU A 104 -9.27 19.07 21.35
N GLY A 105 -10.38 19.39 22.04
CA GLY A 105 -10.56 20.64 22.79
C GLY A 105 -10.37 20.53 24.30
N ALA A 106 -9.95 19.37 24.83
CA ALA A 106 -9.68 19.20 26.26
C ALA A 106 -8.21 19.58 26.56
N PRO A 107 -7.94 20.50 27.51
CA PRO A 107 -6.60 20.97 27.86
C PRO A 107 -5.71 19.89 28.47
#